data_AF-A0A2T7E8T3-F1
#
_entry.id   AF-A0A2T7E8T3-F1
#
_cell.length_a   1.000
_cell.length_b   1.000
_cell.length_c   1.000
_cell.angle_alpha   90.00
_cell.angle_beta   90.00
_cell.angle_gamma   90.00
#
_symmetry.space_group_name_H-M   'P 1'
#
loop_
_entity.id
_entity.type
_entity.pdbx_description
1 polymer ?
#
loop_
_entity_poly.entity_id
_entity_poly.type
_entity_poly.pdbx_seq_one_letter_code
_entity_poly.pdbx_strand_id
1 'polypeptide(L)'
;MAASGCAAVPLRGLALPLLLSVLTLALTAPSGASAAAARACTYTLRVKTSCASPAARTSDAVSVAFGDAYRNEAHAPRLPTSGPRALERCGTDTFRVPGPCGYGVCYLYLRRDGRDGWAPEWVQVVQPGPRAPVAATFYFGDPLPDGVWYGHDRCPKAKAADADGEHAARPATSTDAPHASNSSASPRG
;
A
#
# COMPACT_ATOMS: atom_id res chain seq x y z
N MET A 1 6.58 -47.94 -45.37
CA MET A 1 6.09 -47.29 -46.61
C MET A 1 4.59 -47.11 -46.49
N ALA A 2 4.11 -45.94 -46.89
CA ALA A 2 2.79 -45.37 -46.61
C ALA A 2 1.67 -45.88 -47.54
N ALA A 3 0.42 -45.73 -47.08
CA ALA A 3 -0.78 -45.25 -47.80
C ALA A 3 -2.01 -45.68 -46.96
N SER A 4 -2.76 -44.78 -46.31
CA SER A 4 -3.70 -43.79 -46.88
C SER A 4 -4.79 -44.42 -47.74
N GLY A 5 -6.01 -44.48 -47.19
CA GLY A 5 -7.22 -44.95 -47.85
C GLY A 5 -8.43 -44.19 -47.31
N CYS A 6 -8.77 -43.11 -48.00
CA CYS A 6 -9.92 -42.23 -47.76
C CYS A 6 -11.11 -42.76 -48.57
N ALA A 7 -12.28 -42.91 -47.96
CA ALA A 7 -13.52 -43.16 -48.70
C ALA A 7 -14.67 -42.38 -48.07
N ALA A 8 -15.29 -41.51 -48.88
CA ALA A 8 -16.42 -40.64 -48.55
C ALA A 8 -17.69 -41.13 -49.29
N VAL A 9 -18.86 -41.03 -48.64
CA VAL A 9 -20.22 -41.30 -49.18
C VAL A 9 -21.21 -40.39 -48.40
N PRO A 10 -22.35 -39.89 -48.93
CA PRO A 10 -22.55 -38.46 -49.18
C PRO A 10 -23.70 -37.80 -48.38
N LEU A 11 -23.77 -36.46 -48.53
CA LEU A 11 -24.84 -35.54 -48.14
C LEU A 11 -26.22 -35.91 -48.70
N ARG A 12 -27.27 -35.78 -47.87
CA ARG A 12 -28.58 -35.21 -48.26
C ARG A 12 -29.49 -35.02 -47.05
N GLY A 13 -30.04 -33.82 -46.88
CA GLY A 13 -31.12 -33.55 -45.92
C GLY A 13 -31.21 -32.11 -45.45
N LEU A 14 -31.55 -31.18 -46.36
CA LEU A 14 -31.99 -29.83 -46.04
C LEU A 14 -33.39 -29.87 -45.41
N ALA A 15 -33.56 -29.26 -44.24
CA ALA A 15 -34.83 -28.69 -43.80
C ALA A 15 -34.58 -27.56 -42.79
N LEU A 16 -34.61 -26.33 -43.28
CA LEU A 16 -34.79 -25.11 -42.49
C LEU A 16 -36.30 -25.02 -42.15
N PRO A 17 -36.65 -24.58 -40.93
CA PRO A 17 -37.53 -23.41 -40.89
C PRO A 17 -37.03 -22.33 -39.94
N LEU A 18 -37.19 -21.11 -40.45
CA LEU A 18 -37.01 -19.80 -39.84
C LEU A 18 -38.03 -19.50 -38.72
N LEU A 19 -37.69 -18.46 -37.94
CA LEU A 19 -38.52 -17.59 -37.07
C LEU A 19 -38.78 -18.18 -35.66
N LEU A 20 -38.59 -17.50 -34.52
CA LEU A 20 -38.59 -16.07 -34.24
C LEU A 20 -37.79 -15.77 -32.95
N SER A 21 -37.11 -14.63 -32.97
CA SER A 21 -36.42 -13.89 -31.92
C SER A 21 -37.10 -13.78 -30.54
N VAL A 22 -36.33 -13.97 -29.46
CA VAL A 22 -36.42 -13.11 -28.26
C VAL A 22 -35.01 -12.74 -27.81
N LEU A 23 -34.75 -11.43 -27.93
CA LEU A 23 -33.60 -10.66 -27.49
C LEU A 23 -33.54 -10.65 -25.95
N THR A 24 -32.71 -11.48 -25.32
CA THR A 24 -32.26 -11.20 -23.94
C THR A 24 -31.02 -10.32 -24.02
N LEU A 25 -31.26 -9.01 -24.07
CA LEU A 25 -30.27 -7.99 -23.77
C LEU A 25 -29.93 -8.09 -22.27
N ALA A 26 -29.07 -9.03 -21.90
CA ALA A 26 -28.47 -9.04 -20.58
C ALA A 26 -27.46 -7.88 -20.54
N LEU A 27 -27.93 -6.79 -19.94
CA LEU A 27 -27.24 -5.58 -19.54
C LEU A 27 -25.74 -5.81 -19.30
N THR A 28 -24.92 -5.63 -20.34
CA THR A 28 -23.51 -5.30 -20.12
C THR A 28 -23.54 -3.89 -19.54
N ALA A 29 -23.56 -3.78 -18.20
CA ALA A 29 -23.20 -2.54 -17.57
C ALA A 29 -21.77 -2.24 -18.06
N PRO A 30 -21.53 -1.17 -18.83
CA PRO A 30 -20.18 -0.66 -18.85
C PRO A 30 -19.98 -0.22 -17.41
N SER A 31 -19.18 -0.97 -16.64
CA SER A 31 -18.49 -0.44 -15.48
C SER A 31 -17.48 0.59 -15.97
N GLY A 32 -17.97 1.63 -16.64
CA GLY A 32 -17.33 2.90 -16.85
C GLY A 32 -17.42 3.72 -15.57
N ALA A 33 -17.05 3.10 -14.44
CA ALA A 33 -16.30 3.87 -13.47
C ALA A 33 -14.98 4.15 -14.19
N SER A 34 -14.91 5.32 -14.84
CA SER A 34 -13.61 5.91 -15.13
C SER A 34 -13.01 6.21 -13.76
N ALA A 35 -12.39 5.20 -13.15
CA ALA A 35 -11.28 5.45 -12.27
C ALA A 35 -10.31 6.22 -13.14
N ALA A 36 -10.26 7.55 -12.97
CA ALA A 36 -9.23 8.36 -13.59
C ALA A 36 -7.92 7.63 -13.31
N ALA A 37 -7.32 7.05 -14.35
CA ALA A 37 -6.20 6.14 -14.17
C ALA A 37 -5.10 6.93 -13.47
N ALA A 38 -4.77 6.54 -12.23
CA ALA A 38 -3.71 7.19 -11.49
C ALA A 38 -2.45 7.14 -12.34
N ARG A 39 -1.82 8.30 -12.56
CA ARG A 39 -0.60 8.38 -13.37
C ARG A 39 0.45 7.41 -12.81
N ALA A 40 1.10 6.64 -13.66
CA ALA A 40 2.16 5.73 -13.22
C ALA A 40 3.51 6.44 -13.05
N CYS A 41 4.24 6.10 -12.00
CA CYS A 41 5.58 6.58 -11.69
C CYS A 41 6.50 5.39 -11.34
N THR A 42 7.78 5.56 -11.61
CA THR A 42 8.83 4.64 -11.15
C THR A 42 9.71 5.36 -10.15
N TYR A 43 9.62 4.97 -8.89
CA TYR A 43 10.41 5.51 -7.79
C TYR A 43 11.80 4.87 -7.77
N THR A 44 12.79 5.61 -7.31
CA THR A 44 14.12 5.06 -6.99
C THR A 44 14.22 4.91 -5.49
N LEU A 45 14.35 3.67 -5.03
CA LEU A 45 14.49 3.34 -3.62
C LEU A 45 15.95 3.04 -3.31
N ARG A 46 16.58 3.83 -2.44
CA ARG A 46 17.94 3.57 -1.96
C ARG A 46 17.84 3.01 -0.54
N VAL A 47 18.39 1.83 -0.32
CA VAL A 47 18.37 1.15 0.97
C VAL A 47 19.80 1.03 1.46
N LYS A 48 20.11 1.62 2.61
CA LYS A 48 21.36 1.37 3.30
C LYS A 48 21.13 0.30 4.36
N THR A 49 21.86 -0.79 4.26
CA THR A 49 21.89 -1.83 5.29
C THR A 49 22.83 -1.40 6.40
N SER A 50 22.40 -1.60 7.65
CA SER A 50 23.22 -1.27 8.81
C SER A 50 24.50 -2.11 8.88
N CYS A 51 25.55 -1.54 9.45
CA CYS A 51 26.74 -2.30 9.84
C CYS A 51 26.48 -3.20 11.07
N ALA A 52 25.35 -3.06 11.76
CA ALA A 52 24.93 -4.00 12.79
C ALA A 52 24.21 -5.23 12.21
N SER A 53 23.85 -5.20 10.92
CA SER A 53 23.26 -6.35 10.22
C SER A 53 24.23 -7.54 10.21
N PRO A 54 23.72 -8.79 10.12
CA PRO A 54 24.57 -9.98 10.06
C PRO A 54 25.67 -9.88 9.00
N ALA A 55 26.80 -10.55 9.24
CA ALA A 55 27.93 -10.55 8.30
C ALA A 55 27.59 -11.23 6.97
N ALA A 56 26.73 -12.25 7.01
CA ALA A 56 26.20 -12.88 5.81
C ALA A 56 25.16 -11.98 5.14
N ARG A 57 25.15 -11.99 3.81
CA ARG A 57 24.08 -11.38 3.01
C ARG A 57 22.72 -11.93 3.44
N THR A 58 21.72 -11.05 3.50
CA THR A 58 20.35 -11.47 3.78
C THR A 58 19.80 -12.42 2.70
N SER A 59 19.22 -13.53 3.15
CA SER A 59 18.45 -14.46 2.32
C SER A 59 16.95 -14.22 2.43
N ASP A 60 16.55 -13.45 3.43
CA ASP A 60 15.15 -13.15 3.74
C ASP A 60 14.44 -12.42 2.59
N ALA A 61 13.12 -12.57 2.53
CA ALA A 61 12.30 -11.74 1.66
C ALA A 61 12.15 -10.37 2.31
N VAL A 62 12.49 -9.30 1.59
CA VAL A 62 12.23 -7.93 2.06
C VAL A 62 11.19 -7.29 1.17
N SER A 63 10.01 -7.04 1.73
CA SER A 63 8.93 -6.28 1.10
C SER A 63 9.01 -4.81 1.50
N VAL A 64 8.49 -3.93 0.65
CA VAL A 64 8.37 -2.49 0.96
C VAL A 64 7.03 -1.94 0.50
N ALA A 65 6.45 -1.05 1.29
CA ALA A 65 5.29 -0.24 0.92
C ALA A 65 5.55 1.21 1.35
N PHE A 66 5.28 2.17 0.48
CA PHE A 66 5.44 3.59 0.79
C PHE A 66 4.45 4.42 -0.03
N GLY A 67 4.12 5.61 0.46
CA GLY A 67 3.16 6.47 -0.19
C GLY A 67 2.99 7.81 0.49
N ASP A 68 1.88 8.47 0.14
CA ASP A 68 1.55 9.80 0.61
C ASP A 68 0.25 9.85 1.43
N ALA A 69 -0.11 11.05 1.91
CA ALA A 69 -1.32 11.27 2.70
C ALA A 69 -2.63 10.98 1.94
N TYR A 70 -2.57 10.83 0.61
CA TYR A 70 -3.70 10.56 -0.27
C TYR A 70 -3.81 9.10 -0.69
N ARG A 71 -3.04 8.20 -0.05
CA ARG A 71 -3.05 6.75 -0.32
C ARG A 71 -2.55 6.37 -1.72
N ASN A 72 -1.71 7.22 -2.33
CA ASN A 72 -0.95 6.81 -3.51
C ASN A 72 0.21 5.90 -3.07
N GLU A 73 -0.09 4.62 -2.90
CA GLU A 73 0.85 3.62 -2.41
C GLU A 73 1.59 2.91 -3.55
N ALA A 74 2.92 2.90 -3.47
CA ALA A 74 3.75 2.00 -4.25
C ALA A 74 4.20 0.83 -3.36
N HIS A 75 4.18 -0.37 -3.92
CA HIS A 75 4.48 -1.59 -3.19
C HIS A 75 5.37 -2.50 -4.03
N ALA A 76 6.45 -3.02 -3.41
CA ALA A 76 7.21 -4.12 -3.97
C ALA A 76 7.11 -5.31 -3.00
N PRO A 77 6.52 -6.44 -3.42
CA PRO A 77 6.36 -7.62 -2.56
C PRO A 77 7.68 -8.35 -2.29
N ARG A 78 8.71 -8.07 -3.09
CA ARG A 78 10.07 -8.52 -2.83
C ARG A 78 11.05 -7.61 -3.53
N LEU A 79 11.93 -6.97 -2.77
CA LEU A 79 13.09 -6.30 -3.32
C LEU A 79 14.01 -7.38 -3.92
N PRO A 80 14.49 -7.20 -5.16
CA PRO A 80 15.30 -8.20 -5.81
C PRO A 80 16.62 -8.41 -5.06
N THR A 81 16.78 -9.60 -4.48
CA THR A 81 18.00 -10.05 -3.81
C THR A 81 18.87 -10.92 -4.73
N SER A 82 18.64 -10.93 -6.04
CA SER A 82 19.39 -11.77 -7.00
C SER A 82 20.65 -11.11 -7.59
N GLY A 83 20.87 -9.82 -7.34
CA GLY A 83 22.15 -9.17 -7.68
C GLY A 83 23.25 -9.58 -6.70
N PRO A 84 24.52 -9.65 -7.12
CA PRO A 84 25.61 -10.23 -6.32
C PRO A 84 25.87 -9.52 -4.99
N ARG A 85 25.32 -8.30 -4.76
CA ARG A 85 25.55 -7.49 -3.55
C ARG A 85 24.32 -6.77 -2.96
N ALA A 86 23.10 -7.07 -3.44
CA ALA A 86 21.89 -6.50 -2.83
C ALA A 86 21.74 -6.80 -1.32
N LEU A 87 21.46 -5.77 -0.53
CA LEU A 87 21.21 -5.81 0.91
C LEU A 87 22.37 -6.39 1.74
N GLU A 88 23.61 -6.25 1.25
CA GLU A 88 24.81 -6.61 2.03
C GLU A 88 25.03 -5.66 3.22
N ARG A 89 25.64 -6.18 4.29
CA ARG A 89 26.01 -5.41 5.48
C ARG A 89 26.82 -4.17 5.10
N CYS A 90 26.48 -3.02 5.69
CA CYS A 90 27.06 -1.70 5.38
C CYS A 90 26.87 -1.21 3.92
N GLY A 91 26.22 -2.01 3.07
CA GLY A 91 26.00 -1.68 1.66
C GLY A 91 24.90 -0.66 1.47
N THR A 92 24.90 -0.02 0.30
CA THR A 92 23.77 0.78 -0.18
C THR A 92 23.34 0.28 -1.54
N ASP A 93 22.09 -0.14 -1.64
CA ASP A 93 21.50 -0.70 -2.85
C ASP A 93 20.41 0.19 -3.40
N THR A 94 20.21 0.12 -4.70
CA THR A 94 19.21 0.93 -5.40
C THR A 94 18.24 0.04 -6.15
N PHE A 95 16.95 0.25 -5.92
CA PHE A 95 15.84 -0.48 -6.53
C PHE A 95 14.92 0.48 -7.28
N ARG A 96 14.22 -0.05 -8.28
CA ARG A 96 13.14 0.65 -8.98
C ARG A 96 11.81 0.04 -8.56
N VAL A 97 10.91 0.86 -8.03
CA VAL A 97 9.58 0.42 -7.57
C VAL A 97 8.52 1.16 -8.37
N PRO A 98 7.71 0.47 -9.18
CA PRO A 98 6.59 1.08 -9.88
C PRO A 98 5.42 1.33 -8.91
N GLY A 99 4.62 2.35 -9.20
CA GLY A 99 3.40 2.65 -8.44
C GLY A 99 2.67 3.88 -8.99
N PRO A 100 1.54 4.27 -8.39
CA PRO A 100 0.90 5.54 -8.70
C PRO A 100 1.84 6.70 -8.35
N CYS A 101 1.81 7.77 -9.13
CA CYS A 101 2.48 9.03 -8.81
C CYS A 101 1.79 9.67 -7.60
N GLY A 102 2.55 9.92 -6.53
CA GLY A 102 2.07 10.63 -5.36
C GLY A 102 2.41 12.11 -5.36
N TYR A 103 2.08 12.78 -4.26
CA TYR A 103 2.29 14.22 -4.03
C TYR A 103 3.37 14.50 -2.98
N GLY A 104 4.17 13.50 -2.65
CA GLY A 104 5.23 13.58 -1.64
C GLY A 104 5.12 12.43 -0.65
N VAL A 105 6.08 11.51 -0.72
CA VAL A 105 6.13 10.34 0.16
C VAL A 105 6.30 10.79 1.62
N CYS A 106 5.41 10.32 2.49
CA CYS A 106 5.41 10.67 3.92
C CYS A 106 5.30 9.46 4.84
N TYR A 107 5.10 8.25 4.30
CA TYR A 107 5.23 7.02 5.06
C TYR A 107 6.04 5.98 4.29
N LEU A 108 6.66 5.07 5.04
CA LEU A 108 7.33 3.89 4.51
C LEU A 108 7.30 2.77 5.54
N TYR A 109 6.99 1.57 5.07
CA TYR A 109 7.04 0.33 5.83
C TYR A 109 7.87 -0.72 5.09
N LEU A 110 8.64 -1.48 5.86
CA LEU A 110 9.36 -2.67 5.40
C LEU A 110 8.77 -3.88 6.11
N ARG A 111 8.82 -5.03 5.45
CA ARG A 111 8.54 -6.32 6.09
C ARG A 111 9.62 -7.29 5.69
N ARG A 112 10.24 -7.93 6.68
CA ARG A 112 11.20 -9.01 6.49
C ARG A 112 10.49 -10.32 6.78
N ASP A 113 10.59 -11.29 5.87
CA ASP A 113 10.12 -12.66 6.11
C ASP A 113 11.32 -13.60 6.04
N GLY A 114 11.69 -14.17 7.19
CA GLY A 114 12.81 -15.08 7.36
C GLY A 114 13.50 -14.92 8.73
N ARG A 115 14.74 -15.40 8.85
CA ARG A 115 15.39 -15.59 10.16
C ARG A 115 16.77 -14.97 10.29
N ASP A 116 17.28 -14.32 9.25
CA ASP A 116 18.65 -13.81 9.29
C ASP A 116 18.80 -12.57 10.18
N GLY A 117 17.72 -11.83 10.45
CA GLY A 117 17.76 -10.66 11.31
C GLY A 117 18.34 -9.42 10.62
N TRP A 118 18.16 -9.31 9.29
CA TRP A 118 18.59 -8.13 8.54
C TRP A 118 18.04 -6.81 9.11
N ALA A 119 18.93 -5.82 9.19
CA ALA A 119 18.67 -4.49 9.73
C ALA A 119 18.98 -3.39 8.70
N PRO A 120 17.99 -2.58 8.29
CA PRO A 120 18.24 -1.34 7.56
C PRO A 120 18.79 -0.25 8.49
N GLU A 121 19.62 0.63 7.96
CA GLU A 121 20.01 1.91 8.61
C GLU A 121 19.10 3.04 8.11
N TRP A 122 18.86 3.10 6.80
CA TRP A 122 17.88 4.03 6.25
C TRP A 122 17.36 3.57 4.89
N VAL A 123 16.19 4.07 4.54
CA VAL A 123 15.61 3.98 3.20
C VAL A 123 15.29 5.38 2.70
N GLN A 124 15.78 5.71 1.52
CA GLN A 124 15.48 6.95 0.81
C GLN A 124 14.64 6.64 -0.42
N VAL A 125 13.45 7.24 -0.50
CA VAL A 125 12.58 7.17 -1.66
C VAL A 125 12.78 8.43 -2.47
N VAL A 126 13.22 8.30 -3.72
CA VAL A 126 13.29 9.40 -4.68
C VAL A 126 12.11 9.29 -5.63
N GLN A 127 11.19 10.23 -5.49
CA GLN A 127 10.02 10.38 -6.34
C GLN A 127 10.37 11.23 -7.57
N PRO A 128 10.04 10.77 -8.79
CA PRO A 128 10.15 11.61 -9.98
C PRO A 128 9.10 12.73 -9.94
N GLY A 129 9.49 13.94 -10.32
CA GLY A 129 8.61 15.11 -10.36
C GLY A 129 8.77 15.90 -11.67
N PRO A 130 7.78 16.72 -12.05
CA PRO A 130 7.81 17.46 -13.32
C PRO A 130 8.87 18.57 -13.35
N ARG A 131 9.26 19.10 -12.19
CA ARG A 131 10.31 20.13 -12.06
C ARG A 131 11.66 19.53 -11.65
N ALA A 132 11.65 18.78 -10.55
CA ALA A 132 12.81 18.11 -9.99
C ALA A 132 12.39 16.87 -9.19
N PRO A 133 13.28 15.89 -8.97
CA PRO A 133 13.02 14.79 -8.05
C PRO A 133 12.88 15.27 -6.60
N VAL A 134 12.03 14.61 -5.83
CA VAL A 134 11.85 14.86 -4.38
C VAL A 134 12.25 13.61 -3.63
N ALA A 135 13.00 13.77 -2.54
CA ALA A 135 13.47 12.64 -1.73
C ALA A 135 12.88 12.66 -0.32
N ALA A 136 12.45 11.50 0.17
CA ALA A 136 12.06 11.28 1.56
C ALA A 136 12.94 10.19 2.18
N THR A 137 13.55 10.47 3.33
CA THR A 137 14.44 9.52 4.03
C THR A 137 13.82 9.04 5.34
N PHE A 138 13.83 7.73 5.54
CA PHE A 138 13.31 7.02 6.70
C PHE A 138 14.48 6.28 7.35
N TYR A 139 14.71 6.52 8.65
CA TYR A 139 15.85 5.96 9.37
C TYR A 139 15.39 4.82 10.26
N PHE A 140 16.12 3.71 10.23
CA PHE A 140 15.89 2.51 11.00
C PHE A 140 17.13 2.29 11.89
N GLY A 141 16.92 1.80 13.12
CA GLY A 141 18.01 1.58 14.09
C GLY A 141 18.26 0.11 14.39
N ASP A 142 17.21 -0.70 14.35
CA ASP A 142 17.21 -2.08 14.84
C ASP A 142 16.91 -3.09 13.72
N PRO A 143 17.31 -4.37 13.90
CA PRO A 143 16.82 -5.48 13.09
C PRO A 143 15.29 -5.46 12.97
N LEU A 144 14.79 -5.70 11.75
CA LEU A 144 13.35 -5.77 11.55
C LEU A 144 12.78 -7.03 12.22
N PRO A 145 11.59 -6.96 12.86
CA PRO A 145 10.88 -8.16 13.29
C PRO A 145 10.51 -9.04 12.10
N ASP A 146 10.44 -10.36 12.32
CA ASP A 146 10.02 -11.32 11.30
C ASP A 146 8.50 -11.26 11.08
N GLY A 147 8.05 -11.23 9.83
CA GLY A 147 6.65 -11.34 9.45
C GLY A 147 5.79 -10.08 9.66
N VAL A 148 6.37 -8.98 10.15
CA VAL A 148 5.62 -7.78 10.54
C VAL A 148 6.03 -6.57 9.70
N TRP A 149 5.03 -5.76 9.30
CA TRP A 149 5.27 -4.47 8.68
C TRP A 149 5.76 -3.46 9.74
N TYR A 150 6.98 -2.98 9.58
CA TYR A 150 7.64 -2.05 10.48
C TYR A 150 8.10 -0.80 9.73
N GLY A 151 7.87 0.39 10.28
CA GLY A 151 8.19 1.63 9.59
C GLY A 151 7.68 2.89 10.27
N HIS A 152 7.55 3.95 9.48
CA HIS A 152 7.17 5.27 9.97
C HIS A 152 6.08 5.86 9.09
N ASP A 153 5.05 6.41 9.72
CA ASP A 153 4.07 7.28 9.08
C ASP A 153 4.21 8.69 9.67
N ARG A 154 4.70 9.60 8.85
CA ARG A 154 4.87 11.03 9.16
C ARG A 154 3.93 11.88 8.31
N CYS A 155 2.89 11.27 7.74
CA CYS A 155 1.93 12.01 6.94
C CYS A 155 1.20 13.02 7.82
N PRO A 156 0.92 14.22 7.28
CA PRO A 156 0.09 15.20 7.97
C PRO A 156 -1.23 14.55 8.35
N LYS A 157 -1.52 14.49 9.65
CA LYS A 157 -2.85 14.10 10.09
C LYS A 157 -3.80 15.23 9.73
N ALA A 158 -4.96 14.90 9.15
CA ALA A 158 -6.04 15.88 9.03
C ALA A 158 -6.27 16.48 10.42
N LYS A 159 -6.24 17.81 10.52
CA LYS A 159 -6.68 18.46 11.75
C LYS A 159 -8.13 18.02 11.93
N ALA A 160 -8.46 17.39 13.06
CA ALA A 160 -9.85 17.35 13.47
C ALA A 160 -10.28 18.81 13.48
N ALA A 161 -11.21 19.18 12.60
CA ALA A 161 -11.82 20.50 12.70
C ALA A 161 -12.41 20.56 14.10
N ASP A 162 -11.96 21.53 14.91
CA ASP A 162 -12.51 21.80 16.23
C ASP A 162 -14.02 21.98 16.06
N ALA A 163 -14.78 20.94 16.41
CA ALA A 163 -16.23 20.99 16.47
C ALA A 163 -16.61 21.48 17.88
N ASP A 164 -16.09 22.65 18.25
CA ASP A 164 -16.39 23.30 19.51
C ASP A 164 -17.08 24.65 19.24
N GLY A 165 -18.40 24.65 19.45
CA GLY A 165 -19.06 25.77 20.09
C GLY A 165 -19.72 26.83 19.22
N GLU A 166 -20.84 26.50 18.56
CA GLU A 166 -21.94 27.45 18.37
C GLU A 166 -23.23 26.82 18.92
N HIS A 167 -23.27 26.63 20.24
CA HIS A 167 -24.55 26.54 20.94
C HIS A 167 -25.09 27.96 21.06
N ALA A 168 -25.88 28.34 20.06
CA ALA A 168 -26.65 29.59 20.09
C ALA A 168 -27.44 29.68 21.40
N ALA A 169 -27.20 30.79 22.10
CA ALA A 169 -27.86 31.16 23.33
C ALA A 169 -29.39 31.00 23.25
N ARG A 170 -29.98 30.31 24.24
CA ARG A 170 -31.37 30.50 24.63
C ARG A 170 -31.41 30.93 26.10
N PRO A 171 -32.31 31.85 26.47
CA PRO A 171 -32.15 32.68 27.65
C PRO A 171 -32.46 31.91 28.95
N ALA A 172 -31.82 32.39 30.02
CA ALA A 172 -32.02 31.96 31.38
C ALA A 172 -33.50 32.01 31.80
N THR A 173 -33.98 30.94 32.39
CA THR A 173 -35.06 30.99 33.37
C THR A 173 -34.48 30.49 34.68
N SER A 174 -34.32 31.42 35.61
CA SER A 174 -34.07 31.15 37.02
C SER A 174 -35.22 30.35 37.58
N THR A 175 -34.93 29.33 38.38
CA THR A 175 -35.36 29.22 39.79
C THR A 175 -34.91 27.88 40.38
N ASP A 176 -34.36 27.97 41.60
CA ASP A 176 -34.13 26.94 42.63
C ASP A 176 -32.84 26.07 42.66
N ALA A 177 -31.88 26.65 43.39
CA ALA A 177 -31.21 26.17 44.62
C ALA A 177 -30.26 24.94 44.60
N PRO A 178 -29.11 25.03 45.29
CA PRO A 178 -28.06 24.01 45.27
C PRO A 178 -28.28 22.93 46.35
N HIS A 179 -28.19 21.66 45.96
CA HIS A 179 -27.96 20.58 46.91
C HIS A 179 -26.47 20.24 46.94
N ALA A 180 -25.81 20.66 48.02
CA ALA A 180 -24.51 20.17 48.41
C ALA A 180 -24.58 18.67 48.75
N SER A 181 -23.55 17.92 48.37
CA SER A 181 -23.18 16.68 49.04
C SER A 181 -21.68 16.46 48.91
N ASN A 182 -20.98 16.89 49.96
CA ASN A 182 -19.70 16.35 50.35
C ASN A 182 -19.83 14.84 50.56
N SER A 183 -18.83 14.06 50.15
CA SER A 183 -18.41 12.87 50.90
C SER A 183 -16.97 12.53 50.59
N SER A 184 -16.12 12.86 51.56
CA SER A 184 -14.75 12.42 51.71
C SER A 184 -14.71 10.91 51.98
N ALA A 185 -13.79 10.19 51.32
CA ALA A 185 -13.29 8.91 51.84
C ALA A 185 -11.89 8.62 51.29
N SER A 186 -10.93 8.68 52.20
CA SER A 186 -9.59 8.08 52.18
C SER A 186 -9.38 7.60 53.64
N PRO A 187 -8.40 6.75 54.02
CA PRO A 187 -7.58 5.77 53.30
C PRO A 187 -7.65 4.37 53.97
N ARG A 188 -6.82 3.42 53.49
CA ARG A 188 -6.02 2.41 54.23
C ARG A 188 -5.73 1.23 53.28
N GLY A 189 -4.54 0.65 53.21
CA GLY A 189 -3.27 0.78 53.93
C GLY A 189 -2.27 -0.19 53.29
#